data_AF-A0A553ZPB2-F1
#
_entry.id   AF-A0A553ZPB2-F1
#
_cell.length_a   1.000
_cell.length_b   1.000
_cell.length_c   1.000
_cell.angle_alpha   90.00
_cell.angle_beta   90.00
_cell.angle_gamma   90.00
#
_symmetry.space_group_name_H-M   'P 1'
#
loop_
_entity.id
_entity.type
_entity.pdbx_description
1 polymer ?
#
loop_
_entity_poly.entity_id
_entity_poly.type
_entity_poly.pdbx_seq_one_letter_code
_entity_poly.pdbx_strand_id
1 'polypeptide(L)'
;MIRRVAVAFGLVAFPSALLTTVGYVLATRTPGRYQRLFEGQWDAIAGGFTIATFGLLVLSYGTRRCFSVLGGFQPDNVRRGVLAMLGGILTFAMGGLMLWHLLIP
;
A
#
# COMPACT_ATOMS: atom_id res chain seq x y z
N MET A 1 -11.06 -18.53 0.95
CA MET A 1 -10.82 -17.09 1.16
C MET A 1 -9.63 -16.81 2.08
N ILE A 2 -9.52 -17.49 3.24
CA ILE A 2 -8.45 -17.31 4.24
C ILE A 2 -7.03 -17.31 3.64
N ARG A 3 -6.69 -18.26 2.76
CA ARG A 3 -5.37 -18.31 2.09
C ARG A 3 -5.03 -17.04 1.30
N ARG A 4 -6.01 -16.44 0.60
CA ARG A 4 -5.78 -15.22 -0.19
C ARG A 4 -5.56 -14.01 0.71
N VAL A 5 -6.29 -13.94 1.82
CA VAL A 5 -6.14 -12.91 2.83
C VAL A 5 -4.77 -13.03 3.51
N ALA A 6 -4.36 -14.23 3.90
CA ALA A 6 -3.04 -14.48 4.51
C ALA A 6 -1.88 -14.09 3.57
N VAL A 7 -1.98 -14.43 2.27
CA VAL A 7 -0.97 -14.02 1.28
C VAL A 7 -0.93 -12.50 1.13
N ALA A 8 -2.09 -11.83 1.07
CA ALA A 8 -2.15 -10.37 1.01
C ALA A 8 -1.52 -9.72 2.25
N PHE A 9 -1.84 -10.23 3.45
CA PHE A 9 -1.22 -9.78 4.70
C PHE A 9 0.30 -9.97 4.68
N GLY A 10 0.80 -11.12 4.25
CA GLY A 10 2.24 -11.37 4.13
C GLY A 10 2.93 -10.42 3.14
N LEU A 11 2.28 -10.15 1.99
CA LEU A 11 2.79 -9.23 0.98
C LEU A 11 2.78 -7.77 1.42
N VAL A 12 1.91 -7.39 2.36
CA VAL A 12 1.85 -6.05 2.95
C VAL A 12 2.79 -5.92 4.14
N ALA A 13 2.90 -6.96 4.97
CA ALA A 13 3.76 -6.96 6.16
C ALA A 13 5.25 -6.83 5.81
N PHE A 14 5.70 -7.46 4.72
CA PHE A 14 7.11 -7.38 4.31
C PHE A 14 7.56 -5.95 3.95
N PRO A 15 6.86 -5.19 3.09
CA PRO A 15 7.13 -3.77 2.87
C PRO A 15 7.04 -2.93 4.15
N SER A 16 6.06 -3.19 5.01
CA SER A 16 5.91 -2.47 6.27
C SER A 16 7.08 -2.74 7.24
N ALA A 17 7.68 -3.93 7.21
CA ALA A 17 8.89 -4.21 8.00
C ALA A 17 10.12 -3.45 7.49
N LEU A 18 10.23 -3.22 6.18
CA LEU A 18 11.29 -2.38 5.59
C LEU A 18 11.15 -0.91 6.00
N LEU A 19 9.94 -0.47 6.35
CA LEU A 19 9.67 0.88 6.84
C LEU A 19 10.50 1.20 8.09
N THR A 20 10.76 0.22 8.95
CA THR A 20 11.55 0.40 10.18
C THR A 20 13.00 0.71 9.86
N THR A 21 13.57 -0.03 8.91
CA THR A 21 14.93 0.20 8.43
C THR A 21 15.05 1.56 7.72
N VAL A 22 14.08 1.89 6.86
CA VAL A 22 14.06 3.17 6.14
C VAL A 22 13.87 4.34 7.11
N GLY A 23 12.97 4.21 8.08
CA GLY A 23 12.73 5.20 9.13
C GLY A 23 13.97 5.44 10.00
N TYR A 24 14.69 4.38 10.35
CA TYR A 24 15.96 4.49 11.08
C TYR A 24 17.04 5.23 10.29
N VAL A 25 17.18 4.92 9.00
CA VAL A 25 18.13 5.62 8.11
C VAL A 25 17.74 7.10 7.94
N LEU A 26 16.44 7.41 7.79
CA LEU A 26 15.95 8.79 7.71
C LEU A 26 16.21 9.56 9.01
N ALA A 27 15.90 8.96 10.16
CA ALA A 27 16.10 9.57 11.47
C ALA A 27 17.58 9.86 11.76
N THR A 28 18.49 9.01 11.28
CA THR A 28 19.94 9.21 11.46
C THR A 28 20.54 10.22 10.47
N ARG A 29 20.00 10.34 9.26
CA ARG A 29 20.49 11.29 8.23
C ARG A 29 19.96 12.72 8.38
N THR A 30 18.74 12.89 8.88
CA THR A 30 18.12 14.21 9.10
C THR A 30 17.55 14.28 10.52
N PRO A 31 18.42 14.31 11.55
CA PRO A 31 18.02 14.29 12.94
C PRO A 31 17.13 15.50 13.29
N GLY A 32 16.11 15.27 14.12
CA GLY A 32 15.22 16.31 14.63
C GLY A 32 13.74 16.13 14.27
N ARG A 33 13.37 16.28 12.99
CA ARG A 33 11.94 16.18 12.58
C ARG A 33 11.48 14.73 12.44
N TYR A 34 12.16 13.96 11.59
CA TYR A 34 11.79 12.57 11.34
C TYR A 34 11.93 11.72 12.60
N GLN A 35 12.95 11.97 13.43
CA GLN A 35 13.09 11.29 14.71
C GLN A 35 11.86 11.46 15.61
N ARG A 36 11.38 12.70 15.81
CA ARG A 36 10.17 12.96 16.61
C ARG A 36 8.89 12.38 15.99
N LEU A 37 8.79 12.40 14.66
CA LEU A 37 7.65 11.86 13.92
C LEU A 37 7.58 10.33 14.01
N PHE A 38 8.73 9.66 13.88
CA PHE A 38 8.84 8.21 14.05
C PHE A 38 8.71 7.78 15.51
N GLU A 39 9.11 8.60 16.50
CA GLU A 39 8.88 8.30 17.92
C GLU A 39 7.41 8.50 18.34
N GLY A 40 6.74 9.53 17.82
CA GLY A 40 5.38 9.90 18.26
C GLY A 40 4.24 9.37 17.41
N GLN A 41 4.49 9.01 16.14
CA GLN A 41 3.43 8.67 15.17
C GLN A 41 3.74 7.43 14.33
N TRP A 42 4.64 6.56 14.81
CA TRP A 42 5.02 5.32 14.14
C TRP A 42 3.82 4.52 13.60
N ASP A 43 2.82 4.29 14.45
CA ASP A 43 1.64 3.47 14.10
C ASP A 43 0.82 4.11 12.97
N ALA A 44 0.74 5.44 12.92
CA ALA A 44 0.03 6.16 11.86
C ALA A 44 0.78 6.07 10.53
N ILE A 45 2.11 6.18 10.55
CA ILE A 45 2.95 6.03 9.34
C ILE A 45 2.88 4.58 8.84
N ALA A 46 3.02 3.60 9.73
CA ALA A 46 2.91 2.18 9.39
C ALA A 46 1.52 1.84 8.83
N GLY A 47 0.45 2.40 9.43
CA GLY A 47 -0.91 2.28 8.93
C GLY A 47 -1.09 2.87 7.53
N GLY A 48 -0.63 4.11 7.31
CA GLY A 48 -0.67 4.76 6.01
C GLY A 48 0.06 3.97 4.91
N PHE A 49 1.23 3.42 5.24
CA PHE A 49 2.02 2.59 4.32
C PHE A 49 1.35 1.24 4.03
N THR A 50 0.75 0.62 5.04
CA THR A 50 -0.04 -0.61 4.91
C THR A 50 -1.23 -0.40 3.98
N ILE A 51 -1.95 0.71 4.13
CA ILE A 51 -3.08 1.08 3.26
C ILE A 51 -2.59 1.32 1.83
N ALA A 52 -1.50 2.07 1.65
CA ALA A 52 -0.94 2.35 0.33
C ALA A 52 -0.51 1.06 -0.39
N THR A 53 0.26 0.20 0.28
CA THR A 53 0.72 -1.08 -0.29
C THR A 53 -0.43 -2.02 -0.60
N PHE A 54 -1.48 -2.07 0.24
CA PHE A 54 -2.69 -2.82 -0.06
C PHE A 54 -3.41 -2.29 -1.31
N GLY A 55 -3.55 -0.97 -1.44
CA GLY A 55 -4.09 -0.33 -2.65
C GLY A 55 -3.32 -0.73 -3.92
N LEU A 56 -1.99 -0.77 -3.85
CA LEU A 56 -1.12 -1.20 -4.96
C LEU A 56 -1.34 -2.68 -5.34
N LEU A 57 -1.52 -3.57 -4.34
CA LEU A 57 -1.82 -4.99 -4.58
C LEU A 57 -3.19 -5.18 -5.24
N VAL A 58 -4.19 -4.41 -4.81
CA VAL A 58 -5.53 -4.45 -5.43
C VAL A 58 -5.47 -3.91 -6.87
N LEU A 59 -4.70 -2.85 -7.10
CA LEU A 59 -4.51 -2.26 -8.42
C LEU A 59 -3.83 -3.24 -9.37
N SER A 60 -2.73 -3.85 -8.96
CA SER A 60 -2.01 -4.87 -9.75
C SER A 60 -2.87 -6.11 -10.03
N TYR A 61 -3.71 -6.53 -9.07
CA TYR A 61 -4.71 -7.57 -9.30
C TYR A 61 -5.74 -7.18 -10.36
N GLY A 62 -6.25 -5.95 -10.31
CA GLY A 62 -7.17 -5.40 -11.30
C GLY A 62 -6.55 -5.34 -12.70
N THR A 63 -5.32 -4.82 -12.81
CA THR A 63 -4.56 -4.78 -14.06
C THR A 63 -4.36 -6.18 -14.64
N ARG A 64 -3.99 -7.16 -13.81
CA ARG A 64 -3.83 -8.55 -14.25
C ARG A 64 -5.15 -9.14 -14.78
N ARG A 65 -6.29 -8.80 -14.19
CA ARG A 65 -7.60 -9.23 -14.70
C ARG A 65 -7.96 -8.59 -16.04
N CYS A 66 -7.66 -7.30 -16.22
CA CYS A 66 -7.96 -6.60 -17.47
C CYS A 66 -7.05 -7.05 -18.63
N PHE A 67 -5.76 -7.28 -18.37
CA PHE A 67 -4.75 -7.40 -19.42
C PHE A 67 -4.09 -8.77 -19.54
N SER A 68 -4.31 -9.72 -18.62
CA SER A 68 -3.76 -11.07 -18.83
C SER A 68 -4.58 -11.86 -19.84
N VAL A 69 -3.90 -12.72 -20.61
CA VAL A 69 -4.49 -13.60 -21.63
C VAL A 69 -5.59 -14.51 -21.05
N LEU A 70 -5.53 -14.87 -19.76
CA LEU A 70 -6.59 -15.64 -19.09
C LEU A 70 -7.73 -14.76 -18.56
N GLY A 71 -7.48 -13.48 -18.33
CA GLY A 71 -8.43 -12.52 -17.76
C GLY A 71 -9.29 -11.81 -18.79
N GLY A 72 -8.68 -11.31 -19.88
CA GLY A 72 -9.34 -10.48 -20.88
C GLY A 72 -10.36 -11.20 -21.76
N PHE A 73 -10.23 -12.52 -21.91
CA PHE A 73 -11.15 -13.34 -22.72
C PHE A 73 -12.38 -13.85 -21.95
N GLN A 74 -12.41 -13.69 -20.62
CA GLN A 74 -13.58 -14.07 -19.83
C GLN A 74 -14.56 -12.89 -19.71
N PRO A 75 -15.85 -13.09 -20.01
CA PRO A 75 -16.86 -12.08 -19.77
C PRO A 75 -16.88 -11.69 -18.27
N ASP A 76 -17.22 -10.45 -17.97
CA ASP A 76 -17.20 -9.81 -16.65
C ASP A 76 -15.84 -9.59 -15.97
N ASN A 77 -14.76 -10.26 -16.39
CA ASN A 77 -13.45 -10.07 -15.75
C ASN A 77 -12.86 -8.68 -15.99
N VAL A 78 -13.12 -8.08 -17.15
CA VAL A 78 -12.73 -6.70 -17.45
C VAL A 78 -13.47 -5.73 -16.53
N ARG A 79 -14.79 -5.87 -16.39
CA ARG A 79 -15.60 -5.02 -15.48
C ARG A 79 -15.13 -5.15 -14.03
N ARG A 80 -14.92 -6.38 -13.56
CA ARG A 80 -14.39 -6.65 -12.21
C ARG A 80 -12.96 -6.14 -12.04
N GLY A 81 -12.14 -6.21 -13.08
CA GLY A 81 -10.77 -5.69 -13.11
C GLY A 81 -10.75 -4.17 -13.00
N VAL A 82 -11.59 -3.46 -13.77
CA VAL A 82 -11.74 -2.00 -13.70
C VAL A 82 -12.24 -1.56 -12.32
N LEU A 83 -13.24 -2.24 -11.75
CA LEU A 83 -13.71 -1.96 -10.38
C LEU A 83 -12.60 -2.16 -9.34
N ALA A 84 -11.81 -3.23 -9.47
CA ALA A 84 -10.67 -3.46 -8.61
C ALA A 84 -9.59 -2.38 -8.80
N MET A 85 -9.30 -1.94 -10.03
CA MET A 85 -8.35 -0.85 -10.28
C MET A 85 -8.83 0.45 -9.64
N LEU A 86 -10.10 0.83 -9.79
CA LEU A 86 -10.66 2.03 -9.14
C LEU A 86 -10.56 1.94 -7.61
N GLY A 87 -10.94 0.81 -7.02
CA GLY A 87 -10.80 0.60 -5.58
C GLY A 87 -9.35 0.65 -5.10
N GLY A 88 -8.43 0.07 -5.87
CA GLY A 88 -6.99 0.11 -5.61
C GLY A 88 -6.42 1.53 -5.68
N ILE A 89 -6.82 2.32 -6.69
CA ILE A 89 -6.43 3.74 -6.84
C ILE A 89 -6.90 4.54 -5.63
N LEU A 90 -8.18 4.42 -5.25
CA LEU A 90 -8.73 5.15 -4.11
C LEU A 90 -8.03 4.78 -2.80
N THR A 91 -7.78 3.49 -2.59
CA THR A 91 -7.11 3.01 -1.38
C THR A 91 -5.65 3.45 -1.34
N PHE A 92 -4.95 3.38 -2.48
CA PHE A 92 -3.57 3.88 -2.61
C PHE A 92 -3.51 5.39 -2.35
N ALA A 93 -4.41 6.17 -2.95
CA ALA A 93 -4.50 7.60 -2.77
C ALA A 93 -4.78 7.97 -1.31
N MET A 94 -5.68 7.23 -0.63
CA MET A 94 -5.97 7.45 0.78
C MET A 94 -4.74 7.20 1.67
N GLY A 95 -4.03 6.09 1.47
CA GLY A 95 -2.78 5.81 2.18
C GLY A 95 -1.70 6.86 1.89
N GLY A 96 -1.58 7.27 0.62
CA GLY A 96 -0.66 8.32 0.18
C GLY A 96 -0.97 9.69 0.79
N LEU A 97 -2.24 10.10 0.82
CA LEU A 97 -2.67 11.36 1.44
C LEU A 97 -2.43 11.36 2.96
N MET A 98 -2.69 10.23 3.62
CA MET A 98 -2.43 10.09 5.05
C MET A 98 -0.93 10.21 5.33
N LEU A 99 -0.08 9.55 4.53
CA LEU A 99 1.38 9.71 4.62
C LEU A 99 1.84 11.13 4.30
N TRP A 100 1.25 11.77 3.28
CA TRP A 100 1.56 13.15 2.90
C TRP A 100 1.30 14.12 4.06
N HIS A 101 0.12 14.06 4.66
CA HIS A 101 -0.23 14.91 5.82
C HIS A 101 0.65 14.67 7.04
N LEU A 102 1.18 13.46 7.23
CA LEU A 102 2.05 13.14 8.36
C LEU A 102 3.51 13.57 8.09
N LEU A 103 4.00 13.36 6.87
CA LEU A 103 5.43 13.51 6.54
C LEU A 103 5.79 14.90 6.00
N ILE A 104 4.85 15.60 5.37
CA ILE A 104 5.05 16.91 4.73
C ILE A 104 4.35 17.98 5.55
N PRO A 105 5.01 19.13 5.82
CA PRO A 105 4.48 20.18 6.70
C PRO A 105 3.35 20.95 6.02
#